data_AF-A0A4Y8C9Y6-F1
#
_entry.id   AF-A0A4Y8C9Y6-F1
#
_cell.length_a   1.000
_cell.length_b   1.000
_cell.length_c   1.000
_cell.angle_alpha   90.00
_cell.angle_beta   90.00
_cell.angle_gamma   90.00
#
_symmetry.space_group_name_H-M   'P 1'
#
loop_
_entity.id
_entity.type
_entity.pdbx_description
1 polymer ?
#
loop_
_entity_poly.entity_id
_entity_poly.type
_entity_poly.pdbx_seq_one_letter_code
_entity_poly.pdbx_strand_id
1 'polypeptide(L)'
;YLGVFLIGVAVSSFFSGSEFILNEHNFVSWQNPLHGLELLLNPFNYLLGLALVFLARLLGAAYFMNNINDENIKIRAMKKLMINSILFLPFFLGFLAWIFLKDGFSVDANGVVSMSANLYLYNFLNQMIFAILLAIGVILVLLGMVQGAKGCSKAIF
;
A
#
# COMPACT_ATOMS: atom_id res chain seq x y z
N TYR A 1 -0.31 -9.51 13.06
CA TYR A 1 -0.71 -8.54 12.01
C TYR A 1 -0.45 -7.09 12.39
N LEU A 2 -0.31 -6.76 13.68
CA LEU A 2 0.03 -5.39 14.10
C LEU A 2 1.27 -4.84 13.39
N GLY A 3 2.35 -5.62 13.27
CA GLY A 3 3.55 -5.20 12.54
C GLY A 3 3.28 -4.81 11.07
N VAL A 4 2.52 -5.62 10.32
CA VAL A 4 2.17 -5.33 8.92
C VAL A 4 1.33 -4.05 8.82
N PHE A 5 0.38 -3.88 9.74
CA PHE A 5 -0.43 -2.68 9.82
C PHE A 5 0.42 -1.43 10.09
N LEU A 6 1.28 -1.47 11.11
CA LEU A 6 2.16 -0.36 11.49
C LEU A 6 3.15 0.00 10.37
N ILE A 7 3.71 -1.00 9.69
CA ILE A 7 4.56 -0.77 8.50
C ILE A 7 3.76 -0.06 7.41
N GLY A 8 2.52 -0.48 7.16
CA GLY A 8 1.68 0.20 6.17
C GLY A 8 1.32 1.62 6.53
N VAL A 9 1.04 1.90 7.81
CA VAL A 9 0.86 3.28 8.30
C VAL A 9 2.13 4.11 8.10
N ALA A 10 3.29 3.57 8.45
CA ALA A 10 4.57 4.24 8.27
C ALA A 10 4.90 4.49 6.79
N VAL A 11 4.61 3.56 5.88
CA VAL A 11 4.78 3.80 4.43
C VAL A 11 3.78 4.84 3.93
N SER A 12 2.56 4.86 4.49
CA SER A 12 1.55 5.86 4.15
C SER A 12 1.97 7.28 4.55
N SER A 13 2.80 7.42 5.59
CA SER A 13 3.29 8.72 6.05
C SER A 13 4.26 9.40 5.09
N PHE A 14 4.86 8.66 4.15
CA PHE A 14 5.59 9.28 3.03
C PHE A 14 4.67 10.11 2.13
N PHE A 15 3.37 9.84 2.14
CA PHE A 15 2.37 10.62 1.42
C PHE A 15 1.68 11.63 2.33
N SER A 16 1.25 11.26 3.55
CA SER A 16 0.59 12.22 4.47
C SER A 16 1.51 13.26 5.08
N GLY A 17 2.82 13.00 5.14
CA GLY A 17 3.80 13.83 5.84
C GLY A 17 4.15 13.28 7.23
N SER A 18 5.24 13.78 7.81
CA SER A 18 5.66 13.45 9.17
C SER A 18 6.28 14.69 9.83
N GLU A 19 6.05 14.88 11.13
CA GLU A 19 6.43 16.08 11.87
C GLU A 19 7.86 15.97 12.40
N PHE A 20 8.86 16.10 11.51
CA PHE A 20 10.26 16.17 11.89
C PHE A 20 10.99 17.31 11.19
N ILE A 21 12.02 17.84 11.85
CA ILE A 21 12.89 18.88 11.31
C ILE A 21 14.32 18.34 11.27
N LEU A 22 14.99 18.58 10.14
CA LEU A 22 16.40 18.30 9.96
C LEU A 22 17.20 19.58 10.23
N ASN A 23 18.23 19.51 11.09
CA ASN A 23 19.12 20.64 11.33
C ASN A 23 20.28 20.70 10.31
N GLU A 24 21.09 21.76 10.37
CA GLU A 24 22.25 21.97 9.49
C GLU A 24 23.32 20.87 9.57
N HIS A 25 23.29 20.07 10.64
CA HIS A 25 24.20 18.95 10.87
C HIS A 25 23.54 17.58 10.55
N ASN A 26 22.40 17.58 9.86
CA ASN A 26 21.63 16.38 9.50
C ASN A 26 21.10 15.55 10.67
N PHE A 27 20.92 16.15 11.85
CA PHE A 27 20.19 15.52 12.95
C PHE A 27 18.70 15.75 12.80
N VAL A 28 17.94 14.66 12.97
CA VAL A 28 16.48 14.66 12.93
C VAL A 28 15.93 14.95 14.33
N SER A 29 15.10 15.97 14.44
CA SER A 29 14.33 16.30 15.64
C SER A 29 12.85 16.10 15.38
N TRP A 30 12.23 15.19 16.14
CA TRP A 30 10.78 14.99 16.11
C TRP A 30 10.10 16.16 16.81
N GLN A 31 9.11 16.76 16.15
CA GLN A 31 8.37 17.88 16.72
C GLN A 31 7.23 17.39 17.63
N ASN A 32 6.77 16.16 17.42
CA ASN A 32 5.73 15.55 18.22
C ASN A 32 6.33 14.70 19.37
N PRO A 33 5.82 14.80 20.62
CA PRO A 33 6.28 13.98 21.74
C PRO A 33 6.06 12.47 21.54
N LEU A 34 5.21 12.10 20.59
CA LEU A 34 4.91 10.71 20.26
C LEU A 34 5.88 10.06 19.26
N HIS A 35 6.85 10.82 18.74
CA HIS A 35 7.96 10.31 17.92
C HIS A 35 7.54 9.39 16.76
N GLY A 36 6.47 9.74 16.05
CA GLY A 36 5.93 8.98 14.91
C GLY A 36 4.65 8.20 15.24
N LEU A 37 4.29 7.99 16.51
CA LEU A 37 3.01 7.35 16.84
C LEU A 37 1.81 8.24 16.52
N GLU A 38 1.99 9.56 16.38
CA GLU A 38 0.98 10.50 15.90
C GLU A 38 0.49 10.17 14.48
N LEU A 39 1.28 9.42 13.69
CA LEU A 39 0.86 8.95 12.36
C LEU A 39 -0.39 8.08 12.41
N LEU A 40 -0.67 7.44 13.56
CA LEU A 40 -1.89 6.69 13.80
C LEU A 40 -3.12 7.58 13.99
N LEU A 41 -2.93 8.86 14.33
CA LEU A 41 -4.04 9.81 14.48
C LEU A 41 -4.61 10.24 13.12
N ASN A 42 -3.90 9.98 12.03
CA ASN A 42 -4.38 10.25 10.67
C ASN A 42 -5.11 9.02 10.10
N PRO A 43 -6.45 9.04 9.95
CA PRO A 43 -7.22 7.89 9.49
C PRO A 43 -6.92 7.50 8.04
N PHE A 44 -6.42 8.41 7.20
CA PHE A 44 -6.07 8.08 5.82
C PHE A 44 -4.89 7.12 5.74
N ASN A 45 -3.99 7.14 6.73
CA ASN A 45 -2.86 6.21 6.79
C ASN A 45 -3.31 4.76 6.97
N TYR A 46 -4.53 4.55 7.49
CA TYR A 46 -5.08 3.23 7.72
C TYR A 46 -5.49 2.53 6.42
N LEU A 47 -5.72 3.29 5.33
CA LEU A 47 -6.04 2.71 4.03
C LEU A 47 -4.90 1.78 3.56
N LEU A 48 -3.66 2.26 3.56
CA LEU A 48 -2.52 1.43 3.19
C LEU A 48 -2.22 0.36 4.26
N GLY A 49 -2.32 0.73 5.55
CA GLY A 49 -2.14 -0.21 6.67
C GLY A 49 -3.04 -1.45 6.55
N LEU A 50 -4.33 -1.25 6.33
CA LEU A 50 -5.31 -2.32 6.19
C LEU A 50 -5.15 -3.07 4.86
N ALA A 51 -4.87 -2.37 3.76
CA ALA A 51 -4.57 -3.02 2.47
C ALA A 51 -3.42 -4.03 2.61
N LEU A 52 -2.32 -3.66 3.26
CA LEU A 52 -1.19 -4.56 3.46
C LEU A 52 -1.51 -5.74 4.38
N VAL A 53 -2.37 -5.57 5.40
CA VAL A 53 -2.82 -6.69 6.25
C VAL A 53 -3.58 -7.73 5.42
N PHE A 54 -4.52 -7.30 4.57
CA PHE A 54 -5.29 -8.21 3.72
C PHE A 54 -4.42 -8.84 2.64
N LEU A 55 -3.48 -8.08 2.07
CA LEU A 55 -2.52 -8.60 1.10
C LEU A 55 -1.62 -9.67 1.72
N ALA A 56 -1.10 -9.46 2.92
CA ALA A 56 -0.28 -10.45 3.63
C ALA A 56 -1.05 -11.76 3.90
N ARG A 57 -2.35 -11.65 4.23
CA ARG A 57 -3.22 -12.83 4.41
C ARG A 57 -3.51 -13.55 3.10
N LEU A 58 -3.69 -12.80 2.02
CA LEU A 58 -3.89 -13.34 0.68
C LEU A 58 -2.66 -14.13 0.24
N LEU A 59 -1.46 -13.56 0.39
CA LEU A 59 -0.18 -14.24 0.12
C LEU A 59 0.00 -15.49 0.98
N GLY A 60 -0.31 -15.42 2.28
CA GLY A 60 -0.26 -16.58 3.16
C GLY A 60 -1.23 -17.70 2.74
N ALA A 61 -2.45 -17.35 2.33
CA ALA A 61 -3.41 -18.33 1.82
C ALA A 61 -2.95 -18.97 0.51
N ALA A 62 -2.41 -18.17 -0.42
CA ALA A 62 -1.84 -18.66 -1.67
C ALA A 62 -0.65 -19.60 -1.41
N TYR A 63 0.23 -19.24 -0.46
CA TYR A 63 1.35 -20.08 -0.04
C TYR A 63 0.88 -21.46 0.46
N PHE A 64 -0.14 -21.50 1.32
CA PHE A 64 -0.70 -22.77 1.80
C PHE A 64 -1.30 -23.61 0.66
N MET A 65 -1.99 -22.99 -0.29
CA MET A 65 -2.56 -23.69 -1.45
C MET A 65 -1.50 -24.30 -2.37
N ASN A 66 -0.30 -23.72 -2.43
CA ASN A 66 0.77 -24.16 -3.31
C ASN A 66 1.71 -25.18 -2.65
N ASN A 67 1.94 -25.07 -1.34
CA ASN A 67 2.95 -25.87 -0.63
C ASN A 67 2.38 -27.03 0.20
N ILE A 68 1.09 -27.01 0.54
CA ILE A 68 0.48 -28.06 1.36
C ILE A 68 -0.43 -28.92 0.48
N ASN A 69 -0.10 -30.20 0.35
CA ASN A 69 -0.88 -31.17 -0.40
C ASN A 69 -1.99 -31.80 0.46
N ASP A 70 -2.92 -30.96 0.93
CA ASP A 70 -4.11 -31.37 1.70
C ASP A 70 -5.34 -30.63 1.15
N GLU A 71 -6.36 -31.41 0.76
CA GLU A 71 -7.56 -30.89 0.11
C GLU A 71 -8.42 -30.04 1.05
N ASN A 72 -8.50 -30.41 2.33
CA ASN A 72 -9.25 -29.64 3.33
C ASN A 72 -8.60 -28.28 3.59
N ILE A 73 -7.26 -28.26 3.69
CA ILE A 73 -6.49 -27.01 3.86
C ILE A 73 -6.65 -26.14 2.61
N LYS A 74 -6.58 -26.74 1.41
CA LYS A 74 -6.73 -26.02 0.14
C LYS A 74 -8.11 -25.35 0.03
N ILE A 75 -9.20 -26.06 0.35
CA ILE A 75 -10.56 -25.49 0.30
C ILE A 75 -10.71 -24.33 1.30
N ARG A 76 -10.17 -24.49 2.52
CA ARG A 76 -10.21 -23.43 3.54
C ARG A 76 -9.39 -22.21 3.12
N ALA A 77 -8.20 -22.43 2.58
CA ALA A 77 -7.31 -21.39 2.10
C ALA A 77 -7.94 -20.62 0.92
N MET A 78 -8.57 -21.31 -0.03
CA MET A 78 -9.31 -20.70 -1.15
C MET A 78 -10.42 -19.76 -0.66
N LYS A 79 -11.23 -20.21 0.33
CA LYS A 79 -12.28 -19.37 0.92
C LYS A 79 -11.71 -18.13 1.62
N LYS A 80 -10.60 -18.29 2.35
CA LYS A 80 -9.91 -17.16 3.00
C LYS A 80 -9.29 -16.21 1.98
N LEU A 81 -8.70 -16.73 0.90
CA LEU A 81 -8.16 -15.93 -0.20
C LEU A 81 -9.24 -15.03 -0.76
N MET A 82 -10.41 -15.58 -1.14
CA MET A 82 -11.52 -14.82 -1.69
C MET A 82 -12.00 -13.69 -0.76
N ILE A 83 -12.17 -13.98 0.53
CA ILE A 83 -12.60 -12.98 1.53
C ILE A 83 -11.55 -11.86 1.66
N ASN A 84 -10.26 -12.21 1.78
CA ASN A 84 -9.21 -11.21 1.92
C ASN A 84 -9.02 -10.39 0.63
N SER A 85 -9.22 -10.96 -0.56
CA SER A 85 -9.19 -10.22 -1.83
C SER A 85 -10.28 -9.15 -1.89
N ILE A 86 -11.52 -9.50 -1.51
CA ILE A 86 -12.65 -8.56 -1.48
C ILE A 86 -12.39 -7.43 -0.47
N LEU A 87 -11.81 -7.77 0.70
CA LEU A 87 -11.48 -6.77 1.71
C LEU A 87 -10.28 -5.90 1.31
N PHE A 88 -9.28 -6.45 0.61
CA PHE A 88 -8.10 -5.71 0.15
C PHE A 88 -8.47 -4.58 -0.81
N LEU A 89 -9.35 -4.86 -1.78
CA LEU A 89 -9.62 -3.96 -2.90
C LEU A 89 -10.11 -2.55 -2.50
N PRO A 90 -11.11 -2.37 -1.61
CA PRO A 90 -11.56 -1.04 -1.22
C PRO A 90 -10.48 -0.24 -0.49
N PHE A 91 -9.66 -0.87 0.36
CA PHE A 91 -8.57 -0.16 1.05
C PHE A 91 -7.46 0.24 0.08
N PHE A 92 -7.10 -0.64 -0.85
CA PHE A 92 -6.10 -0.35 -1.88
C PHE A 92 -6.55 0.76 -2.85
N LEU A 93 -7.76 0.64 -3.39
CA LEU A 93 -8.33 1.66 -4.30
C LEU A 93 -8.59 2.98 -3.58
N GLY A 94 -9.06 2.94 -2.33
CA GLY A 94 -9.24 4.13 -1.51
C GLY A 94 -7.91 4.86 -1.27
N PHE A 95 -6.84 4.12 -1.01
CA PHE A 95 -5.50 4.70 -0.87
C PHE A 95 -5.00 5.34 -2.17
N LEU A 96 -5.17 4.67 -3.32
CA LEU A 96 -4.79 5.23 -4.63
C LEU A 96 -5.58 6.50 -4.96
N ALA A 97 -6.89 6.49 -4.75
CA ALA A 97 -7.74 7.66 -4.97
C ALA A 97 -7.32 8.83 -4.08
N TRP A 98 -7.04 8.55 -2.80
CA TRP A 98 -6.55 9.55 -1.86
C TRP A 98 -5.21 10.17 -2.30
N ILE A 99 -4.24 9.36 -2.71
CA ILE A 99 -2.94 9.87 -3.18
C ILE A 99 -3.08 10.73 -4.44
N PHE A 100 -3.89 10.29 -5.42
CA PHE A 100 -4.06 11.02 -6.67
C PHE A 100 -4.74 12.37 -6.48
N LEU A 101 -5.59 12.50 -5.46
CA LEU A 101 -6.26 13.76 -5.11
C LEU A 101 -5.47 14.62 -4.12
N LYS A 102 -4.31 14.14 -3.66
CA LYS A 102 -3.54 14.82 -2.62
C LYS A 102 -2.57 15.84 -3.21
N ASP A 103 -2.51 16.98 -2.55
CA ASP A 103 -1.45 17.96 -2.76
C ASP A 103 -0.09 17.41 -2.27
N GLY A 104 0.98 17.80 -2.94
CA GLY A 104 2.32 17.36 -2.59
C GLY A 104 3.38 18.42 -2.85
N PHE A 105 4.55 18.21 -2.26
CA PHE A 105 5.70 19.09 -2.39
C PHE A 105 6.44 18.83 -3.70
N SER A 106 6.52 19.85 -4.55
CA SER A 106 7.31 19.85 -5.78
C SER A 106 8.54 20.74 -5.61
N VAL A 107 9.62 20.41 -6.31
CA VAL A 107 10.86 21.21 -6.34
C VAL A 107 11.00 21.77 -7.75
N ASP A 108 11.04 23.10 -7.85
CA ASP A 108 11.27 23.78 -9.14
C ASP A 108 12.75 23.69 -9.56
N ALA A 109 13.04 24.03 -10.83
CA ALA A 109 14.40 24.07 -11.37
C ALA A 109 15.35 24.98 -10.57
N ASN A 110 14.81 25.98 -9.88
CA ASN A 110 15.56 26.89 -9.00
C ASN A 110 15.78 26.33 -7.58
N GLY A 111 15.34 25.10 -7.29
CA GLY A 111 15.45 24.45 -5.98
C GLY A 111 14.40 24.90 -4.96
N VAL A 112 13.39 25.68 -5.38
CA VAL A 112 12.33 26.16 -4.49
C VAL A 112 11.30 25.05 -4.27
N VAL A 113 11.03 24.74 -3.01
CA VAL A 113 9.98 23.77 -2.60
C VAL A 113 8.63 24.49 -2.54
N SER A 114 7.65 24.01 -3.29
CA SER A 114 6.30 24.57 -3.33
C SER A 114 5.24 23.47 -3.21
N MET A 115 4.06 23.83 -2.70
CA MET A 115 2.93 22.91 -2.65
C MET A 115 2.17 22.98 -3.98
N SER A 116 1.92 21.81 -4.58
CA SER A 116 1.23 21.69 -5.87
C SER A 116 0.05 20.73 -5.77
N ALA A 117 -1.05 21.09 -6.42
CA ALA A 117 -2.28 20.32 -6.36
C ALA A 117 -2.17 19.03 -7.18
N ASN A 118 -2.70 17.92 -6.64
CA ASN A 118 -2.73 16.61 -7.30
C ASN A 118 -1.35 16.16 -7.84
N LEU A 119 -0.26 16.49 -7.13
CA LEU A 119 1.11 16.28 -7.59
C LEU A 119 1.34 14.83 -8.05
N TYR A 120 0.89 13.87 -7.25
CA TYR A 120 1.08 12.45 -7.54
C TYR A 120 0.37 12.02 -8.82
N LEU A 121 -0.86 12.49 -9.05
CA LEU A 121 -1.58 12.20 -10.29
C LEU A 121 -0.84 12.76 -11.51
N TYR A 122 -0.41 14.02 -11.45
CA TYR A 122 0.33 14.63 -12.55
C TYR A 122 1.68 13.94 -12.79
N ASN A 123 2.38 13.51 -11.74
CA ASN A 123 3.61 12.74 -11.89
C ASN A 123 3.37 11.42 -12.63
N PHE A 124 2.27 10.73 -12.34
CA PHE A 124 1.87 9.51 -13.04
C PHE A 124 1.51 9.76 -14.52
N LEU A 125 0.84 10.86 -14.82
CA LEU A 125 0.45 11.23 -16.18
C LEU A 125 1.63 11.73 -17.02
N ASN A 126 2.52 12.50 -16.40
CA ASN A 126 3.69 13.08 -17.06
C ASN A 126 4.77 12.02 -17.31
N GLN A 127 4.97 11.09 -16.37
CA GLN A 127 5.92 9.99 -16.48
C GLN A 127 5.19 8.67 -16.74
N MET A 128 4.91 8.41 -18.02
CA MET A 128 4.13 7.27 -18.50
C MET A 128 4.62 5.91 -17.96
N ILE A 129 5.91 5.78 -17.67
CA ILE A 129 6.49 4.54 -17.12
C ILE A 129 5.88 4.17 -15.75
N PHE A 130 5.58 5.14 -14.89
CA PHE A 130 4.97 4.86 -13.58
C PHE A 130 3.54 4.39 -13.73
N ALA A 131 2.77 5.00 -14.64
CA ALA A 131 1.41 4.56 -14.97
C ALA A 131 1.39 3.12 -15.51
N ILE A 132 2.31 2.78 -16.42
CA ILE A 132 2.43 1.42 -16.96
C ILE A 132 2.79 0.42 -15.85
N LEU A 133 3.78 0.74 -15.01
CA LEU A 133 4.21 -0.15 -13.94
C LEU A 133 3.09 -0.41 -12.92
N LEU A 134 2.34 0.64 -12.54
CA LEU A 134 1.18 0.52 -11.67
C LEU A 134 0.08 -0.32 -12.32
N ALA A 135 -0.24 -0.07 -13.59
CA ALA A 135 -1.25 -0.84 -14.32
C ALA A 135 -0.88 -2.32 -14.41
N ILE A 136 0.37 -2.65 -14.74
CA ILE A 136 0.88 -4.02 -14.75
C ILE A 136 0.72 -4.65 -13.36
N GLY A 137 1.14 -3.95 -12.31
CA GLY A 137 1.00 -4.42 -10.92
C GLY A 137 -0.45 -4.72 -10.55
N VAL A 138 -1.37 -3.81 -10.86
CA VAL A 138 -2.82 -4.00 -10.60
C VAL A 138 -3.36 -5.19 -11.38
N ILE A 139 -3.02 -5.33 -12.67
CA ILE A 139 -3.45 -6.46 -13.50
C ILE A 139 -2.94 -7.78 -12.91
N LEU A 140 -1.67 -7.86 -12.53
CA LEU A 140 -1.09 -9.07 -11.93
C LEU A 140 -1.78 -9.44 -10.61
N VAL A 141 -2.08 -8.46 -9.77
CA VAL A 141 -2.83 -8.67 -8.52
C VAL A 141 -4.23 -9.22 -8.80
N LEU A 142 -4.96 -8.63 -9.75
CA LEU A 142 -6.29 -9.11 -10.12
C LEU A 142 -6.26 -10.51 -10.73
N LEU A 143 -5.27 -10.81 -11.58
CA LEU A 143 -5.10 -12.15 -12.16
C LEU A 143 -4.81 -13.19 -11.08
N GLY A 144 -3.91 -12.89 -10.13
CA GLY A 144 -3.62 -13.80 -9.02
C GLY A 144 -4.83 -14.00 -8.10
N MET A 145 -5.65 -12.97 -7.88
CA MET A 145 -6.93 -13.11 -7.16
C MET A 145 -7.90 -14.03 -7.87
N VAL A 146 -8.06 -13.89 -9.19
CA VAL A 146 -8.96 -14.73 -10.00
C VAL A 146 -8.46 -16.18 -10.06
N GLN A 147 -7.16 -16.38 -10.23
CA GLN A 147 -6.54 -17.72 -10.23
C GLN A 147 -6.67 -18.40 -8.86
N GLY A 148 -6.41 -17.66 -7.78
CA GLY A 148 -6.60 -18.14 -6.41
C GLY A 148 -8.06 -18.52 -6.13
N ALA A 149 -9.01 -17.72 -6.62
CA ALA A 149 -10.45 -18.04 -6.49
C ALA A 149 -10.86 -19.29 -7.27
N LYS A 150 -10.20 -19.60 -8.40
CA LYS A 150 -10.42 -20.82 -9.19
C LYS A 150 -9.73 -22.06 -8.61
N GLY A 151 -9.00 -21.94 -7.50
CA GLY A 151 -8.33 -23.07 -6.86
C GLY A 151 -7.08 -23.57 -7.61
N CYS A 152 -6.55 -22.78 -8.54
CA CYS A 152 -5.28 -23.08 -9.19
C CYS A 152 -4.14 -22.98 -8.16
N SER A 153 -3.36 -24.05 -7.98
CA SER A 153 -2.22 -24.08 -7.06
C SER A 153 -1.09 -23.16 -7.52
N LYS A 154 -0.98 -22.93 -8.83
CA LYS A 154 -0.10 -21.91 -9.44
C LYS A 154 -0.78 -20.54 -9.50
N ALA A 155 -1.42 -20.10 -8.41
CA ALA A 155 -1.81 -18.71 -8.31
C ALA A 155 -0.51 -17.91 -8.25
N ILE A 156 -0.15 -17.32 -9.38
CA ILE A 156 1.12 -16.61 -9.55
C ILE A 156 1.10 -15.40 -8.61
N PHE A 157 2.00 -15.43 -7.64
CA PHE A 157 2.61 -14.27 -7.00
C PHE A 157 4.07 -14.61 -6.71
#